data_AF-A0A9E1ZW29-F1
#
_entry.id   AF-A0A9E1ZW29-F1
#
_cell.length_a   1.000
_cell.length_b   1.000
_cell.length_c   1.000
_cell.angle_alpha   90.00
_cell.angle_beta   90.00
_cell.angle_gamma   90.00
#
_symmetry.space_group_name_H-M   'P 1'
#
loop_
_entity.id
_entity.type
_entity.pdbx_description
1 polymer ?
#
loop_
_entity_poly.entity_id
_entity_poly.type
_entity_poly.pdbx_seq_one_letter_code
_entity_poly.pdbx_strand_id
1 'polypeptide(L)' 'MTTGTVKWFNMAKGYGFIEPESGEKDAFVHISAVQRAGLETL' A
#
# COMPACT_ATOMS: atom_id res chain seq x y z
N MET A 1 -14.54 2.98 4.90
CA MET A 1 -13.07 2.82 4.84
C MET A 1 -12.84 1.55 4.07
N THR A 2 -12.09 1.59 2.97
CA THR A 2 -11.78 0.37 2.19
C THR A 2 -10.54 -0.26 2.80
N THR A 3 -10.68 -1.46 3.34
CA THR A 3 -9.57 -2.25 3.89
C THR A 3 -9.03 -3.21 2.82
N GLY A 4 -7.73 -3.50 2.90
CA GLY A 4 -7.02 -4.27 1.88
C GLY A 4 -5.63 -4.66 2.37
N THR A 5 -5.06 -5.66 1.71
CA THR A 5 -3.74 -6.19 2.07
C THR A 5 -2.69 -5.67 1.09
N VAL A 6 -1.51 -5.31 1.60
CA VAL A 6 -0.38 -4.94 0.73
C VAL A 6 0.03 -6.17 -0.06
N LYS A 7 -0.20 -6.14 -1.37
CA LYS A 7 0.13 -7.24 -2.28
C LYS A 7 1.64 -7.34 -2.46
N TRP A 8 2.27 -6.20 -2.67
CA TRP A 8 3.71 -6.05 -2.69
C TRP A 8 4.10 -4.59 -2.54
N PHE A 9 5.27 -4.34 -1.95
CA PHE A 9 5.81 -3.00 -1.80
C PHE A 9 7.31 -3.04 -2.05
N ASN A 10 7.83 -2.07 -2.79
CA ASN A 10 9.26 -1.92 -3.04
C ASN A 10 9.77 -0.67 -2.32
N MET A 11 10.47 -0.87 -1.21
CA MET A 11 11.05 0.22 -0.42
C MET A 11 12.13 0.99 -1.17
N ALA A 12 12.94 0.32 -2.00
CA ALA A 12 14.00 0.98 -2.77
C ALA A 12 13.44 1.93 -3.84
N LYS A 13 12.29 1.58 -4.45
CA LYS A 13 11.59 2.44 -5.41
C LYS A 13 10.54 3.36 -4.78
N GLY A 14 10.13 3.11 -3.54
CA GLY A 14 9.17 3.93 -2.80
C GLY A 14 7.71 3.79 -3.26
N TYR A 15 7.31 2.65 -3.84
CA TYR A 15 5.93 2.41 -4.24
C TYR A 15 5.53 0.93 -4.16
N GLY A 16 4.22 0.67 -4.19
CA GLY A 16 3.67 -0.66 -4.21
C GLY A 16 2.21 -0.70 -4.65
N PHE A 17 1.60 -1.85 -4.44
CA PHE A 17 0.18 -2.06 -4.71
C PHE A 17 -0.50 -2.76 -3.54
N ILE A 18 -1.75 -2.38 -3.31
CA ILE A 18 -2.65 -2.93 -2.30
C ILE A 18 -3.77 -3.65 -3.03
N GLU A 19 -4.07 -4.86 -2.61
CA GLU A 19 -5.23 -5.62 -3.07
C GLU A 19 -6.40 -5.33 -2.11
N PRO A 20 -7.47 -4.65 -2.56
CA PRO A 20 -8.64 -4.39 -1.72
C PRO A 20 -9.41 -5.68 -1.46
N GLU A 21 -9.96 -5.84 -0.25
CA GLU A 21 -10.77 -7.02 0.08
C GLU A 21 -12.08 -7.09 -0.73
N SER A 22 -12.55 -5.93 -1.23
CA SER A 22 -13.72 -5.81 -2.09
C SER A 22 -13.55 -6.45 -3.48
N GLY A 23 -12.35 -6.96 -3.81
CA GLY A 23 -12.05 -7.51 -5.13
C GLY A 23 -11.97 -6.45 -6.23
N GLU A 24 -11.85 -5.18 -5.84
CA GLU A 24 -11.61 -4.07 -6.76
C GLU A 24 -10.19 -4.12 -7.33
N LYS A 25 -9.93 -3.27 -8.33
CA LYS A 25 -8.60 -3.18 -8.97
C LYS A 25 -7.52 -2.85 -7.93
N ASP A 26 -6.32 -3.37 -8.19
CA ASP A 26 -5.14 -3.09 -7.36
C ASP A 26 -4.95 -1.57 -7.19
N ALA A 27 -4.90 -1.13 -5.94
CA ALA A 27 -4.72 0.27 -5.58
C ALA A 27 -3.22 0.59 -5.50
N PHE A 28 -2.78 1.57 -6.30
CA PHE A 28 -1.40 2.05 -6.24
C PHE A 28 -1.15 2.83 -4.94
N VAL A 29 -0.04 2.55 -4.27
CA VAL A 29 0.37 3.26 -3.06
C VAL A 29 1.79 3.79 -3.18
N HIS A 30 1.97 5.06 -2.82
CA HIS A 30 3.27 5.72 -2.74
C HIS A 30 3.80 5.71 -1.31
N ILE A 31 5.12 5.66 -1.12
CA ILE A 31 5.78 5.64 0.19
C ILE A 31 5.33 6.80 1.10
N SER A 32 5.04 7.98 0.54
CA SER A 32 4.53 9.11 1.32
C SER A 32 3.19 8.83 1.99
N ALA A 33 2.32 8.00 1.40
CA ALA A 33 1.06 7.59 2.01
C ALA A 33 1.28 6.58 3.13
N VAL A 34 2.23 5.66 2.96
CA VAL A 34 2.63 4.66 3.96
C VAL A 34 3.29 5.34 5.18
N GLN A 35 4.18 6.30 4.93
CA GLN A 35 4.82 7.12 5.97
C GLN A 35 3.79 7.94 6.75
N ARG A 36 2.84 8.56 6.06
CA ARG A 36 1.72 9.28 6.71
C ARG A 36 0.83 8.37 7.55
N ALA A 37 0.75 7.09 7.20
CA ALA A 37 0.04 6.08 7.99
C ALA A 37 0.85 5.55 9.19
N GLY A 38 2.10 6.00 9.37
CA GLY A 38 2.97 5.56 10.47
C GLY A 38 3.57 4.16 10.26
N LEU A 39 3.52 3.62 9.03
CA LEU A 39 4.01 2.30 8.66
C LEU A 39 5.49 2.35 8.20
N GLU A 40 6.31 3.17 8.84
CA GLU A 40 7.71 3.42 8.45
C GLU A 40 8.65 2.22 8.69
N THR A 41 8.24 1.28 9.54
CA THR A 41 9.01 0.06 9.85
C THR A 41 8.13 -1.16 9.61
N LEU A 42 8.23 -1.76 8.42
CA LEU A 42 7.67 -3.08 8.11
C LEU A 42 8.81 -4.08 7.91
#